data_AF-A0A0Q8XX47-F1
#
_entry.id   AF-A0A0Q8XX47-F1
#
_cell.length_a   1.000
_cell.length_b   1.000
_cell.length_c   1.000
_cell.angle_alpha   90.00
_cell.angle_beta   90.00
_cell.angle_gamma   90.00
#
_symmetry.space_group_name_H-M   'P 1'
#
loop_
_entity.id
_entity.type
_entity.pdbx_description
1 polymer ?
#
loop_
_entity_poly.entity_id
_entity_poly.type
_entity_poly.pdbx_seq_one_letter_code
_entity_poly.pdbx_strand_id
1 'polypeptide(L)'
;MFLGIHLLCVRPLFELAQGIPLLKAINAMEPAVPWFWWTILVIMAACSVLSIAAGALLFARRKPSTVKIVHLALWLAGPIAGAVMLAVTLWARNLPLTSLLDTSAPATFLRSMLAATGWTLYLAFSSHVKVRYGAGRPAGD
;
A
#
# COMPACT_ATOMS: atom_id res chain seq x y z
N MET A 1 -7.91 -16.84 -3.64
CA MET A 1 -8.08 -16.07 -4.90
C MET A 1 -8.50 -14.64 -4.62
N PHE A 2 -9.38 -14.38 -3.64
CA PHE A 2 -9.77 -13.03 -3.22
C PHE A 2 -8.62 -12.05 -2.98
N LEU A 3 -7.55 -12.43 -2.26
CA LEU A 3 -6.39 -11.56 -2.03
C LEU A 3 -5.68 -11.13 -3.32
N GLY A 4 -5.52 -12.05 -4.28
CA GLY A 4 -4.86 -11.74 -5.55
C GLY A 4 -5.67 -10.74 -6.37
N ILE A 5 -6.99 -10.94 -6.45
CA ILE A 5 -7.90 -10.00 -7.13
C ILE A 5 -7.95 -8.65 -6.40
N HIS A 6 -7.91 -8.67 -5.07
CA HIS A 6 -7.87 -7.46 -4.26
C HIS A 6 -6.60 -6.64 -4.53
N LEU A 7 -5.43 -7.28 -4.56
CA LEU A 7 -4.15 -6.60 -4.86
C LEU A 7 -4.03 -6.14 -6.31
N LEU A 8 -4.59 -6.90 -7.26
CA LEU A 8 -4.42 -6.66 -8.70
C LEU A 8 -5.41 -5.63 -9.24
N CYS A 9 -6.65 -5.63 -8.73
CA CYS A 9 -7.73 -4.77 -9.24
C CYS A 9 -8.24 -3.78 -8.20
N VAL A 10 -8.62 -4.26 -7.01
CA VAL A 10 -9.35 -3.41 -6.04
C VAL A 10 -8.44 -2.35 -5.43
N ARG A 11 -7.22 -2.70 -5.06
CA ARG A 11 -6.28 -1.80 -4.40
C ARG A 11 -5.80 -0.67 -5.32
N PRO A 12 -5.38 -0.92 -6.58
CA PRO A 12 -5.05 0.17 -7.51
C PRO A 12 -6.25 1.09 -7.78
N LEU A 13 -7.46 0.54 -7.89
CA LEU A 13 -8.68 1.34 -8.05
C LEU A 13 -8.96 2.21 -6.82
N PHE A 14 -8.74 1.68 -5.61
CA PHE A 14 -8.91 2.43 -4.37
C PHE A 14 -7.84 3.50 -4.20
N GLU A 15 -6.59 3.20 -4.55
CA GLU A 15 -5.48 4.16 -4.57
C GLU A 15 -5.72 5.28 -5.60
N LEU A 16 -6.29 4.97 -6.76
CA LEU A 16 -6.76 5.98 -7.72
C LEU A 16 -7.93 6.80 -7.17
N ALA A 17 -8.96 6.16 -6.62
CA ALA A 17 -10.15 6.83 -6.11
C ALA A 17 -9.85 7.74 -4.90
N GLN A 18 -8.90 7.37 -4.04
CA GLN A 18 -8.43 8.21 -2.93
C GLN A 18 -7.34 9.20 -3.36
N GLY A 19 -6.55 8.83 -4.36
CA GLY A 19 -5.52 9.67 -4.96
C GLY A 19 -6.07 10.87 -5.72
N ILE A 20 -7.21 10.74 -6.42
CA ILE A 20 -7.83 11.84 -7.17
C ILE A 20 -8.22 13.02 -6.27
N PRO A 21 -8.93 12.83 -5.12
CA PRO A 21 -9.18 13.90 -4.16
C PRO A 21 -7.90 14.53 -3.61
N LEU A 22 -6.87 13.71 -3.32
CA LEU A 22 -5.57 14.20 -2.87
C LEU A 22 -4.91 15.08 -3.94
N LEU A 23 -4.87 14.62 -5.18
CA LEU A 23 -4.32 15.35 -6.33
C LEU A 23 -5.11 16.63 -6.60
N LYS A 24 -6.43 16.62 -6.46
CA LYS A 24 -7.26 17.84 -6.54
C LYS A 24 -6.95 18.82 -5.41
N ALA A 25 -6.81 18.35 -4.18
CA ALA A 25 -6.43 19.19 -3.04
C ALA A 25 -5.02 19.78 -3.22
N ILE A 26 -4.09 19.02 -3.79
CA ILE A 26 -2.73 19.49 -4.09
C ILE A 26 -2.75 20.53 -5.22
N ASN A 27 -3.53 20.32 -6.29
CA ASN A 27 -3.67 21.27 -7.40
C ASN A 27 -4.42 22.56 -7.04
N ALA A 28 -5.38 22.48 -6.11
CA ALA A 28 -6.14 23.63 -5.64
C ALA A 28 -5.31 24.55 -4.72
N MET A 29 -4.22 24.05 -4.16
CA MET A 29 -3.28 24.83 -3.38
C MET A 29 -2.15 25.31 -4.31
N GLU A 30 -2.18 26.61 -4.67
CA GLU A 30 -1.15 27.40 -5.39
C GLU A 30 0.29 26.86 -5.30
N PRO A 31 1.11 27.05 -6.35
CA PRO A 31 2.17 26.13 -6.80
C PRO A 31 3.04 25.66 -5.64
N ALA A 32 2.59 24.58 -5.02
CA ALA A 32 3.38 23.81 -4.09
C ALA A 32 4.59 23.36 -4.87
N VAL A 33 5.76 23.60 -4.29
CA VAL A 33 7.09 23.29 -4.81
C VAL A 33 7.04 22.21 -5.90
N PRO A 34 7.43 22.50 -7.17
CA PRO A 34 7.14 21.63 -8.31
C PRO A 34 7.54 20.16 -8.13
N TRP A 35 8.59 19.92 -7.33
CA TRP A 35 9.06 18.58 -6.99
C TRP A 35 8.06 17.79 -6.12
N PHE A 36 7.26 18.43 -5.28
CA PHE A 36 6.29 17.79 -4.38
C PHE A 36 5.26 16.98 -5.17
N TRP A 37 4.72 17.57 -6.23
CA TRP A 37 3.78 16.90 -7.13
C TRP A 37 4.39 15.65 -7.76
N TRP A 38 5.61 15.76 -8.28
CA TRP A 38 6.34 14.63 -8.86
C TRP A 38 6.63 13.55 -7.82
N THR A 39 7.02 13.91 -6.60
CA THR A 39 7.27 12.94 -5.52
C THR A 39 6.01 12.15 -5.17
N ILE A 40 4.87 12.82 -5.02
CA ILE A 40 3.58 12.16 -4.72
C ILE A 40 3.17 11.21 -5.86
N LEU A 41 3.28 11.65 -7.11
CA LEU A 41 2.97 10.79 -8.26
C LEU A 41 3.90 9.58 -8.37
N VAL A 42 5.20 9.77 -8.15
CA VAL A 42 6.17 8.66 -8.19
C VAL A 42 5.89 7.65 -7.09
N ILE A 43 5.57 8.09 -5.86
CA ILE A 43 5.21 7.20 -4.76
C ILE A 43 3.94 6.42 -5.11
N MET A 44 2.90 7.08 -5.60
CA MET A 44 1.65 6.42 -6.00
C MET A 44 1.86 5.41 -7.14
N ALA A 45 2.61 5.79 -8.17
CA ALA A 45 2.92 4.91 -9.29
C ALA A 45 3.72 3.69 -8.82
N ALA A 46 4.73 3.89 -7.96
CA ALA A 46 5.51 2.81 -7.38
C ALA A 46 4.63 1.85 -6.55
N CYS A 47 3.72 2.38 -5.72
CA CYS A 47 2.79 1.58 -4.91
C CYS A 47 1.83 0.75 -5.77
N SER A 48 1.29 1.36 -6.83
CA SER A 48 0.42 0.69 -7.78
C SER A 48 1.14 -0.43 -8.54
N VAL A 49 2.35 -0.16 -9.05
CA VAL A 49 3.18 -1.18 -9.72
C VAL A 49 3.52 -2.32 -8.77
N LEU A 50 3.89 -2.02 -7.52
CA LEU A 50 4.20 -3.02 -6.51
C LEU A 50 2.99 -3.91 -6.18
N SER A 51 1.80 -3.31 -6.08
CA SER A 51 0.54 -4.02 -5.82
C SER A 51 0.13 -4.93 -6.99
N ILE A 52 0.24 -4.42 -8.23
CA ILE A 52 -0.04 -5.20 -9.45
C ILE A 52 0.97 -6.34 -9.58
N ALA A 53 2.26 -6.08 -9.38
CA ALA A 53 3.30 -7.10 -9.45
C ALA A 53 3.07 -8.19 -8.39
N ALA A 54 2.76 -7.82 -7.15
CA ALA A 54 2.44 -8.76 -6.08
C ALA A 54 1.19 -9.60 -6.39
N GLY A 55 0.14 -8.96 -6.94
CA GLY A 55 -1.06 -9.64 -7.44
C GLY A 55 -0.73 -10.65 -8.54
N ALA A 56 0.01 -10.22 -9.57
CA ALA A 56 0.43 -11.07 -10.68
C ALA A 56 1.30 -12.25 -10.21
N LEU A 57 2.21 -12.02 -9.27
CA LEU A 57 3.03 -13.06 -8.65
C LEU A 57 2.17 -14.13 -7.96
N LEU A 58 1.08 -13.76 -7.26
CA LEU A 58 0.16 -14.73 -6.65
C LEU A 58 -0.53 -15.63 -7.68
N PHE A 59 -0.72 -15.17 -8.92
CA PHE A 59 -1.31 -15.97 -10.00
C PHE A 59 -0.25 -16.78 -10.76
N ALA A 60 0.89 -16.17 -11.08
CA ALA A 60 1.91 -16.74 -11.95
C ALA A 60 2.88 -17.68 -11.22
N ARG A 61 3.17 -17.45 -9.93
CA ARG A 61 4.19 -18.21 -9.19
C ARG A 61 3.66 -18.72 -7.85
N ARG A 62 3.55 -20.03 -7.72
CA ARG A 62 3.16 -20.72 -6.47
C ARG A 62 4.38 -21.08 -5.62
N LYS A 63 5.19 -20.08 -5.26
CA LYS A 63 6.42 -20.28 -4.46
C LYS A 63 6.28 -19.64 -3.07
N PRO A 64 6.99 -20.14 -2.04
CA PRO A 64 6.94 -19.54 -0.70
C PRO A 64 7.53 -18.13 -0.67
N SER A 65 8.50 -17.83 -1.55
CA SER A 65 9.05 -16.48 -1.72
C SER A 65 7.99 -15.47 -2.17
N THR A 66 6.96 -15.90 -2.89
CA THR A 66 5.84 -15.04 -3.31
C THR A 66 5.07 -14.49 -2.11
N VAL A 67 4.90 -15.28 -1.05
CA VAL A 67 4.21 -14.83 0.17
C VAL A 67 5.01 -13.74 0.90
N LYS A 68 6.36 -13.84 0.89
CA LYS A 68 7.25 -12.82 1.45
C LYS A 68 7.17 -11.50 0.66
N ILE A 69 7.18 -11.58 -0.67
CA ILE A 69 7.05 -10.40 -1.55
C ILE A 69 5.69 -9.74 -1.35
N VAL A 70 4.62 -10.51 -1.23
CA VAL A 70 3.26 -9.99 -1.01
C VAL A 70 3.14 -9.31 0.36
N HIS A 71 3.76 -9.86 1.41
CA HIS A 71 3.85 -9.19 2.71
C HIS A 71 4.54 -7.83 2.59
N LEU A 72 5.71 -7.82 1.95
CA LEU A 72 6.46 -6.60 1.73
C LEU A 72 5.63 -5.58 0.95
N ALA A 73 4.90 -6.03 -0.07
CA ALA A 73 4.03 -5.18 -0.88
C ALA A 73 2.80 -4.66 -0.13
N LEU A 74 2.22 -5.44 0.78
CA LEU A 74 1.11 -5.00 1.63
C LEU A 74 1.53 -3.83 2.51
N TRP A 75 2.70 -3.93 3.15
CA TRP A 75 3.22 -2.93 4.08
C TRP A 75 3.80 -1.71 3.37
N LEU A 76 4.63 -1.91 2.33
CA LEU A 76 5.25 -0.81 1.58
C LEU A 76 4.21 0.04 0.86
N ALA A 77 3.32 -0.56 0.07
CA ALA A 77 2.31 0.19 -0.67
C ALA A 77 1.11 0.62 0.21
N GLY A 78 1.14 0.38 1.52
CA GLY A 78 0.02 0.66 2.43
C GLY A 78 0.44 1.67 3.49
N PRO A 79 0.62 1.23 4.74
CA PRO A 79 0.94 2.13 5.83
C PRO A 79 2.26 2.88 5.62
N ILE A 80 3.29 2.24 5.06
CA ILE A 80 4.60 2.90 4.88
C ILE A 80 4.50 4.02 3.86
N ALA A 81 3.92 3.77 2.67
CA ALA A 81 3.68 4.81 1.67
C ALA A 81 2.82 5.95 2.21
N GLY A 82 1.73 5.63 2.94
CA GLY A 82 0.87 6.63 3.57
C GLY A 82 1.64 7.52 4.56
N ALA A 83 2.48 6.92 5.42
CA ALA A 83 3.33 7.66 6.35
C ALA A 83 4.34 8.57 5.62
N VAL A 84 4.98 8.07 4.56
CA VAL A 84 5.93 8.85 3.75
C VAL A 84 5.23 10.02 3.07
N MET A 85 4.06 9.81 2.45
CA MET A 85 3.30 10.88 1.81
C MET A 85 2.87 11.95 2.83
N LEU A 86 2.45 11.54 4.03
CA LEU A 86 2.13 12.45 5.13
C LEU A 86 3.34 13.25 5.59
N ALA A 87 4.49 12.60 5.81
CA ALA A 87 5.72 13.26 6.21
C ALA A 87 6.21 14.27 5.17
N VAL A 88 6.20 13.89 3.88
CA VAL A 88 6.56 14.78 2.77
C VAL A 88 5.59 15.97 2.70
N THR A 89 4.30 15.76 2.94
CA THR A 89 3.29 16.84 2.94
C THR A 89 3.49 17.81 4.10
N LEU A 90 3.71 17.30 5.32
CA LEU A 90 3.99 18.14 6.50
C LEU A 90 5.26 18.95 6.29
N TRP A 91 6.32 18.32 5.78
CA TRP A 91 7.59 18.98 5.54
C TRP A 91 7.50 20.04 4.42
N ALA A 92 6.92 19.69 3.27
CA ALA A 92 6.79 20.60 2.13
C ALA A 92 5.91 21.83 2.44
N ARG A 93 4.96 21.70 3.37
CA ARG A 93 4.03 22.76 3.77
C ARG A 93 4.38 23.43 5.09
N ASN A 94 5.45 22.99 5.77
CA ASN A 94 5.82 23.44 7.10
C ASN A 94 4.63 23.40 8.09
N LEU A 95 3.80 22.35 8.00
CA LEU A 95 2.63 22.19 8.84
C LEU A 95 2.99 21.50 10.16
N PRO A 96 2.39 21.90 11.29
CA PRO A 96 2.56 21.18 12.54
C PRO A 96 1.87 19.80 12.46
N LEU A 97 2.39 18.83 13.21
CA LEU A 97 1.82 17.48 13.28
C LEU A 97 0.35 17.49 13.74
N THR A 98 -0.04 18.48 14.55
CA THR A 98 -1.41 18.67 15.04
C THR A 98 -2.41 18.88 13.91
N SER A 99 -2.01 19.48 12.79
CA SER A 99 -2.86 19.64 11.61
C SER A 99 -3.32 18.31 11.02
N LEU A 100 -2.66 17.19 11.34
CA LEU A 100 -3.11 15.87 10.92
C LEU A 100 -4.35 15.40 11.69
N LEU A 101 -4.49 15.80 12.95
CA LEU A 101 -5.57 15.34 13.83
C LEU A 101 -6.93 15.87 13.39
N ASP A 102 -6.95 17.05 12.77
CA ASP A 102 -8.17 17.70 12.27
C ASP A 102 -8.59 17.19 10.88
N THR A 103 -7.83 16.25 10.30
CA THR A 103 -8.10 15.70 8.96
C THR A 103 -8.58 14.25 9.03
N SER A 104 -9.02 13.71 7.89
CA SER A 104 -9.31 12.27 7.75
C SER A 104 -8.06 11.40 7.65
N ALA A 105 -6.86 11.97 7.74
CA ALA A 105 -5.59 11.23 7.60
C ALA A 105 -5.40 10.14 8.67
N PRO A 106 -5.67 10.36 9.98
CA PRO A 106 -5.49 9.34 11.01
C PRO A 106 -6.42 8.14 10.80
N ALA A 107 -7.68 8.40 10.44
CA ALA A 107 -8.65 7.34 10.17
C ALA A 107 -8.26 6.52 8.92
N THR A 108 -7.76 7.17 7.88
CA THR A 108 -7.29 6.50 6.66
C THR A 108 -6.04 5.66 6.93
N PHE A 109 -5.09 6.20 7.70
CA PHE A 109 -3.88 5.49 8.12
C PHE A 109 -4.21 4.24 8.95
N LEU A 110 -5.11 4.37 9.93
CA LEU A 110 -5.57 3.26 10.78
C LEU A 110 -6.26 2.18 9.95
N ARG A 111 -7.15 2.54 9.01
CA ARG A 111 -7.75 1.57 8.09
C ARG A 111 -6.71 0.83 7.26
N SER A 112 -5.67 1.53 6.78
CA SER A 112 -4.59 0.90 6.02
C SER A 112 -3.77 -0.08 6.88
N MET A 113 -3.49 0.27 8.14
CA MET A 113 -2.80 -0.61 9.10
C MET A 113 -3.63 -1.85 9.43
N LEU A 114 -4.94 -1.69 9.66
CA LEU A 114 -5.84 -2.80 9.94
C LEU A 114 -5.96 -3.72 8.74
N ALA A 115 -6.08 -3.17 7.53
CA ALA A 115 -6.11 -3.95 6.30
C ALA A 115 -4.79 -4.73 6.08
N ALA A 116 -3.63 -4.06 6.23
CA ALA A 116 -2.33 -4.69 6.10
C ALA A 116 -2.14 -5.81 7.14
N THR A 117 -2.54 -5.57 8.39
CA THR A 117 -2.49 -6.55 9.48
C THR A 117 -3.41 -7.73 9.20
N GLY A 118 -4.65 -7.48 8.80
CA GLY A 118 -5.62 -8.53 8.47
C GLY A 118 -5.12 -9.44 7.34
N TRP A 119 -4.55 -8.86 6.29
CA TRP A 119 -3.97 -9.64 5.19
C TRP A 119 -2.67 -10.36 5.57
N THR A 120 -1.83 -9.76 6.42
CA THR A 120 -0.64 -10.38 7.00
C THR A 120 -1.04 -11.63 7.81
N LEU A 121 -2.02 -11.50 8.71
CA LEU A 121 -2.55 -12.61 9.50
C LEU A 121 -3.15 -13.70 8.61
N TYR A 122 -3.93 -13.32 7.60
CA TYR A 122 -4.46 -14.28 6.63
C TYR A 122 -3.34 -15.07 5.93
N LEU A 123 -2.30 -14.39 5.45
CA LEU A 123 -1.17 -15.04 4.78
C LEU A 123 -0.35 -15.93 5.73
N ALA A 124 -0.20 -15.54 6.99
CA ALA A 124 0.56 -16.28 8.00
C ALA A 124 -0.17 -17.53 8.51
N PHE A 125 -1.48 -17.43 8.74
CA PHE A 125 -2.25 -18.49 9.41
C PHE A 125 -3.11 -19.35 8.47
N SER A 126 -3.47 -18.87 7.29
CA SER A 126 -4.35 -19.62 6.38
C SER A 126 -3.70 -20.93 5.90
N SER A 127 -4.33 -22.06 6.25
CA SER A 127 -3.96 -23.40 5.77
C SER A 127 -3.96 -23.46 4.25
N HIS A 128 -4.93 -22.82 3.60
CA HIS A 128 -5.03 -22.75 2.15
C HIS A 128 -3.81 -22.04 1.52
N VAL A 129 -3.28 -20.98 2.14
CA VAL A 129 -2.07 -20.30 1.66
C VAL A 129 -0.84 -21.20 1.84
N LYS A 130 -0.71 -21.86 2.99
CA LYS A 130 0.40 -22.80 3.27
C LYS A 130 0.43 -23.96 2.27
N VAL A 131 -0.72 -24.54 1.96
CA VAL A 131 -0.86 -25.64 1.00
C VAL A 131 -0.59 -25.16 -0.43
N ARG A 132 -1.16 -24.01 -0.84
CA ARG A 132 -1.07 -23.52 -2.22
C ARG A 132 0.30 -22.97 -2.61
N TYR A 133 1.03 -22.39 -1.66
CA TYR A 133 2.33 -21.75 -1.92
C TYR A 133 3.50 -22.48 -1.26
N GLY A 134 3.27 -23.62 -0.61
CA GLY A 134 4.30 -24.39 0.10
C GLY A 134 4.88 -23.66 1.31
N ALA A 135 4.23 -22.61 1.81
CA ALA A 135 4.75 -21.73 2.86
C ALA A 135 4.80 -22.38 4.27
N GLY A 136 4.38 -23.64 4.40
CA GLY A 136 4.47 -24.44 5.63
C GLY A 136 5.39 -25.65 5.53
N ARG A 137 6.06 -25.89 4.39
CA ARG A 137 7.08 -26.94 4.31
C ARG A 137 8.41 -26.37 4.82
N PRO A 138 9.05 -26.96 5.84
CA PRO A 138 10.43 -26.60 6.17
C PRO A 138 11.28 -26.79 4.92
N ALA A 139 12.21 -25.87 4.70
CA ALA A 139 13.22 -26.02 3.66
C ALA A 139 14.12 -27.19 4.07
N GLY A 140 13.86 -28.37 3.52
CA GLY A 140 14.66 -29.59 3.59
C GLY A 140 14.11 -30.51 2.49
N ASP A 141 14.91 -31.08 1.58
CA ASP A 141 16.35 -31.34 1.54
C ASP A 141 16.95 -31.01 0.17
#